data_AF-A0AAW9NG41-F1
#
_entry.id   AF-A0AAW9NG41-F1
#
_cell.length_a   1.000
_cell.length_b   1.000
_cell.length_c   1.000
_cell.angle_alpha   90.00
_cell.angle_beta   90.00
_cell.angle_gamma   90.00
#
_symmetry.space_group_name_H-M   'P 1'
#
loop_
_entity.id
_entity.type
_entity.pdbx_description
1 polymer ?
#
loop_
_entity_poly.entity_id
_entity_poly.type
_entity_poly.pdbx_seq_one_letter_code
_entity_poly.pdbx_strand_id
1 'polypeptide(L)'
;MIMIMINIPIYLLSLLYDKSYFFNAILGLAFTSTIIDWLTPLNGLVHLPIITSAIIGGMTIGIGVGFMLRQHISPGGVDLLALLISKTTATNPGIIIFIIDSLIVIAGIIILKDLKLMYSLITISCVGFCVILINSFKTINFLR
;
A
#
# COMPACT_ATOMS: atom_id res chain seq x y z
N MET A 1 -18.19 5.90 4.40
CA MET A 1 -18.64 5.20 5.64
C MET A 1 -18.27 3.72 5.66
N ILE A 2 -18.52 2.94 4.60
CA ILE A 2 -18.18 1.49 4.55
C ILE A 2 -16.66 1.21 4.72
N MET A 3 -15.80 2.00 4.07
CA MET A 3 -14.34 1.87 4.21
C MET A 3 -13.85 2.08 5.65
N ILE A 4 -14.51 2.97 6.39
CA ILE A 4 -14.17 3.23 7.79
C ILE A 4 -14.55 1.99 8.62
N MET A 5 -15.75 1.45 8.44
CA MET A 5 -16.21 0.27 9.20
C MET A 5 -15.33 -0.96 8.99
N ILE A 6 -14.86 -1.20 7.76
CA ILE A 6 -13.95 -2.32 7.44
C ILE A 6 -12.55 -2.11 8.04
N ASN A 7 -12.09 -0.86 8.16
CA ASN A 7 -10.77 -0.58 8.71
C ASN A 7 -10.74 -0.48 10.24
N ILE A 8 -11.88 -0.33 10.93
CA ILE A 8 -11.97 -0.33 12.41
C ILE A 8 -11.24 -1.52 13.07
N PRO A 9 -11.46 -2.79 12.69
CA PRO A 9 -10.78 -3.92 13.33
C PRO A 9 -9.26 -3.86 13.14
N ILE A 10 -8.80 -3.36 11.99
CA ILE A 10 -7.38 -3.18 11.69
C ILE A 10 -6.77 -2.10 12.59
N TYR A 11 -7.46 -0.97 12.74
CA TYR A 11 -7.02 0.10 13.63
C TYR A 11 -7.01 -0.35 15.09
N LEU A 12 -8.00 -1.12 15.53
CA LEU A 12 -8.06 -1.72 16.87
C LEU A 12 -6.89 -2.68 17.10
N LEU A 13 -6.59 -3.56 16.14
CA LEU A 13 -5.42 -4.46 16.19
C LEU A 13 -4.11 -3.66 16.32
N SER A 14 -3.95 -2.58 15.56
CA SER A 14 -2.76 -1.74 15.68
C SER A 14 -2.62 -1.10 17.06
N LEU A 15 -3.73 -0.69 17.69
CA LEU A 15 -3.75 -0.09 19.02
C LEU A 15 -3.37 -1.08 20.13
N LEU A 16 -3.73 -2.35 19.95
CA LEU A 16 -3.40 -3.44 20.89
C LEU A 16 -1.95 -3.92 20.74
N TYR A 17 -1.41 -3.94 19.52
CA TYR A 17 -0.03 -4.37 19.26
C TYR A 17 1.00 -3.27 19.57
N ASP A 18 0.81 -2.07 19.03
CA ASP A 18 1.76 -0.97 19.21
C ASP A 18 1.12 0.38 18.84
N LYS A 19 0.88 1.22 19.86
CA LYS A 19 0.26 2.54 19.70
C LYS A 19 1.02 3.44 18.71
N SER A 20 2.33 3.24 18.55
CA SER A 20 3.15 4.02 17.62
C SER A 20 2.71 3.80 16.18
N TYR A 21 2.34 2.56 15.81
CA TYR A 21 1.86 2.23 14.48
C TYR A 21 0.48 2.82 14.20
N PHE A 22 -0.36 2.94 15.22
CA PHE A 22 -1.65 3.62 15.10
C PHE A 22 -1.48 5.12 14.79
N PHE A 23 -0.62 5.82 15.56
CA PHE A 23 -0.35 7.23 15.31
C PHE A 23 0.33 7.46 13.95
N ASN A 24 1.30 6.62 13.60
CA ASN A 24 1.96 6.69 12.30
C ASN A 24 0.99 6.41 11.15
N ALA A 25 0.01 5.52 11.31
CA ALA A 25 -1.03 5.28 10.32
C ALA A 25 -1.95 6.49 10.14
N ILE A 26 -2.36 7.15 11.24
CA ILE A 26 -3.15 8.39 11.16
C ILE A 26 -2.35 9.49 10.43
N LEU A 27 -1.08 9.65 10.78
CA LEU A 27 -0.21 10.64 10.16
C LEU A 27 -0.02 10.35 8.67
N GLY A 28 0.22 9.08 8.32
CA GLY A 28 0.36 8.63 6.93
C GLY A 28 -0.91 8.89 6.13
N LEU A 29 -2.08 8.55 6.67
CA LEU A 29 -3.38 8.80 6.05
C LEU A 29 -3.66 10.29 5.85
N ALA A 30 -3.38 11.13 6.85
CA ALA A 30 -3.56 12.57 6.74
C ALA A 30 -2.63 13.16 5.67
N PHE A 31 -1.37 12.72 5.64
CA PHE A 31 -0.39 13.17 4.66
C PHE A 31 -0.75 12.73 3.23
N THR A 32 -1.12 11.47 3.02
CA THR A 32 -1.52 11.00 1.70
C THR A 32 -2.81 11.66 1.23
N SER A 33 -3.82 11.80 2.10
CA SER A 33 -5.08 12.47 1.77
C SER A 33 -4.84 13.92 1.34
N THR A 34 -4.06 14.68 2.10
CA THR A 34 -3.78 16.09 1.78
C THR A 34 -3.01 16.26 0.46
N ILE A 35 -2.04 15.39 0.18
CA ILE A 35 -1.33 15.40 -1.11
C ILE A 35 -2.27 15.05 -2.26
N ILE A 36 -3.13 14.03 -2.10
CA ILE A 36 -4.10 13.64 -3.14
C ILE A 36 -5.06 14.79 -3.41
N ASP A 37 -5.62 15.42 -2.38
CA ASP A 37 -6.55 16.55 -2.51
C ASP A 37 -5.88 17.73 -3.23
N TRP A 38 -4.60 17.98 -2.94
CA TRP A 38 -3.84 19.03 -3.61
C TRP A 38 -3.49 18.68 -5.07
N LEU A 39 -3.26 17.41 -5.40
CA LEU A 39 -3.01 16.96 -6.77
C LEU A 39 -4.29 16.78 -7.60
N THR A 40 -5.45 16.71 -6.96
CA THR A 40 -6.76 16.54 -7.61
C THR A 40 -7.03 17.51 -8.78
N PRO A 41 -6.69 18.81 -8.73
CA PRO A 41 -6.83 19.72 -9.88
C PRO A 41 -6.01 19.33 -11.12
N LEU A 42 -5.00 18.46 -11.00
CA LEU A 42 -4.25 17.93 -12.14
C LEU A 42 -4.90 16.70 -12.80
N ASN A 43 -5.98 16.16 -12.22
CA ASN A 43 -6.67 15.00 -12.77
C ASN A 43 -7.23 15.30 -14.16
N GLY A 44 -6.80 14.53 -15.16
CA GLY A 44 -7.26 14.65 -16.55
C GLY A 44 -6.40 15.54 -17.45
N LEU A 45 -5.34 16.18 -16.94
CA LEU A 45 -4.40 16.95 -17.79
C LEU A 45 -3.51 16.06 -18.65
N VAL A 46 -3.27 14.82 -18.23
CA VAL A 46 -2.38 13.87 -18.90
C VAL A 46 -3.18 12.66 -19.36
N HIS A 47 -3.26 12.46 -20.68
CA HIS A 47 -3.88 11.28 -21.28
C HIS A 47 -2.79 10.34 -21.80
N LEU A 48 -2.55 9.27 -21.03
CA LEU A 48 -1.61 8.22 -21.38
C LEU A 48 -2.38 6.91 -21.63
N PRO A 49 -1.84 5.99 -22.44
CA PRO A 49 -2.36 4.63 -22.55
C PRO A 49 -2.49 3.97 -21.17
N ILE A 50 -3.48 3.09 -21.01
CA ILE A 50 -3.80 2.46 -19.71
C ILE A 50 -2.60 1.71 -19.12
N ILE A 51 -1.84 1.00 -19.96
CA ILE A 51 -0.69 0.18 -19.55
C ILE A 51 0.47 1.06 -19.08
N THR A 52 0.81 2.11 -19.83
CA THR A 52 1.87 3.04 -19.43
C THR A 52 1.49 3.80 -18.16
N SER A 53 0.22 4.17 -18.03
CA SER A 53 -0.31 4.82 -16.81
C SER A 53 -0.21 3.89 -15.59
N ALA A 54 -0.55 2.61 -15.75
CA ALA A 54 -0.45 1.60 -14.69
C ALA A 54 0.99 1.39 -14.22
N ILE A 55 1.96 1.32 -15.14
CA ILE A 55 3.37 1.13 -14.80
C ILE A 55 3.93 2.37 -14.11
N ILE A 56 3.76 3.56 -14.70
CA ILE A 56 4.29 4.81 -14.16
C ILE A 56 3.64 5.14 -12.81
N GLY A 57 2.31 5.02 -12.74
CA GLY A 57 1.55 5.20 -11.50
C GLY A 57 1.97 4.20 -10.43
N GLY A 58 2.06 2.91 -10.79
CA GLY A 58 2.49 1.84 -9.88
C GLY A 58 3.91 2.05 -9.34
N MET A 59 4.86 2.44 -10.18
CA MET A 59 6.22 2.79 -9.73
C MET A 59 6.22 4.00 -8.79
N THR A 60 5.48 5.06 -9.13
CA THR A 60 5.42 6.29 -8.33
C THR A 60 4.80 6.03 -6.95
N ILE A 61 3.69 5.29 -6.91
CA ILE A 61 3.04 4.85 -5.67
C ILE A 61 4.01 3.95 -4.89
N GLY A 62 4.62 2.96 -5.53
CA GLY A 62 5.54 2.03 -4.88
C GLY A 62 6.75 2.71 -4.25
N ILE A 63 7.27 3.77 -4.88
CA ILE A 63 8.36 4.58 -4.31
C ILE A 63 7.87 5.32 -3.06
N GLY A 64 6.75 6.05 -3.16
CA GLY A 64 6.20 6.81 -2.03
C GLY A 64 5.84 5.92 -0.84
N VAL A 65 5.08 4.85 -1.10
CA VAL A 65 4.69 3.85 -0.10
C VAL A 65 5.91 3.16 0.50
N GLY A 66 6.91 2.80 -0.33
CA GLY A 66 8.15 2.18 0.12
C GLY A 66 8.91 3.04 1.13
N PHE A 67 9.02 4.35 0.89
CA PHE A 67 9.62 5.29 1.82
C PHE A 67 8.82 5.44 3.12
N MET A 68 7.49 5.52 3.05
CA MET A 68 6.63 5.61 4.23
C MET A 68 6.76 4.38 5.13
N LEU A 69 6.68 3.19 4.54
CA LEU A 69 6.78 1.92 5.28
C LEU A 69 8.16 1.75 5.93
N ARG A 70 9.22 2.27 5.29
CA ARG A 70 10.57 2.27 5.87
C ARG A 70 10.63 3.06 7.18
N GLN A 71 9.79 4.07 7.35
CA GLN A 71 9.64 4.87 8.57
C GLN A 71 8.52 4.36 9.49
N HIS A 72 8.00 3.15 9.24
CA HIS A 72 6.87 2.57 9.98
C HIS A 72 5.59 3.41 9.89
N ILE A 73 5.42 4.13 8.78
CA ILE A 73 4.23 4.92 8.45
C ILE A 73 3.44 4.14 7.41
N SER A 74 2.15 3.89 7.66
CA SER A 74 1.27 3.25 6.68
C SER A 74 0.42 4.31 5.97
N PRO A 75 0.32 4.25 4.63
CA PRO A 75 -0.56 5.14 3.87
C PRO A 75 -2.03 4.70 3.93
N GLY A 76 -2.30 3.41 4.19
CA GLY A 76 -3.64 2.83 4.25
C GLY A 76 -3.82 1.78 5.36
N GLY A 77 -5.04 1.25 5.47
CA GLY A 77 -5.40 0.20 6.43
C GLY A 77 -4.85 -1.18 6.06
N VAL A 78 -4.93 -1.59 4.79
CA VAL A 78 -4.34 -2.86 4.34
C VAL A 78 -2.82 -2.83 4.45
N ASP A 79 -2.19 -1.69 4.15
CA ASP A 79 -0.75 -1.49 4.37
C ASP A 79 -0.38 -1.56 5.86
N LEU A 80 -1.25 -1.07 6.76
CA LEU A 80 -1.06 -1.19 8.20
C LEU A 80 -1.08 -2.65 8.66
N LEU A 81 -2.02 -3.45 8.14
CA LEU A 81 -2.04 -4.89 8.38
C LEU A 81 -0.74 -5.54 7.91
N ALA A 82 -0.31 -5.24 6.68
CA ALA A 82 0.91 -5.81 6.12
C ALA A 82 2.14 -5.43 6.95
N LEU A 83 2.21 -4.20 7.45
CA LEU A 83 3.27 -3.71 8.31
C LEU A 83 3.28 -4.39 9.69
N LEU A 84 2.10 -4.65 10.29
CA LEU A 84 1.98 -5.41 11.53
C LEU A 84 2.41 -6.86 11.37
N ILE A 85 2.00 -7.53 10.28
CA ILE A 85 2.40 -8.90 9.95
C ILE A 85 3.91 -8.96 9.64
N SER A 86 4.45 -7.98 8.93
CA SER A 86 5.89 -7.86 8.66
C SER A 86 6.70 -7.80 9.94
N LYS A 87 6.20 -7.05 10.95
CA LYS A 87 6.85 -6.95 12.26
C LYS A 87 6.90 -8.29 13.00
N THR A 88 5.82 -9.08 12.96
CA THR A 88 5.76 -10.38 13.66
C THR A 88 6.51 -11.48 12.91
N THR A 89 6.53 -11.42 11.57
CA THR A 89 7.12 -12.47 10.72
C THR A 89 8.57 -12.16 10.31
N ALA A 90 9.09 -10.97 10.63
CA ALA A 90 10.41 -10.46 10.21
C ALA A 90 10.64 -10.50 8.68
N THR A 91 9.56 -10.46 7.89
CA THR A 91 9.59 -10.47 6.42
C THR A 91 9.45 -9.06 5.86
N ASN A 92 9.83 -8.86 4.60
CA ASN A 92 9.71 -7.56 3.94
C ASN A 92 8.22 -7.17 3.78
N PRO A 93 7.79 -5.99 4.22
CA PRO A 93 6.39 -5.57 4.15
C PRO A 93 5.88 -5.52 2.70
N GLY A 94 6.74 -5.24 1.72
CA GLY A 94 6.36 -5.23 0.31
C GLY A 94 5.92 -6.59 -0.23
N ILE A 95 6.46 -7.69 0.30
CA ILE A 95 6.03 -9.04 -0.08
C ILE A 95 4.60 -9.29 0.44
N ILE A 96 4.34 -8.90 1.69
CA ILE A 96 3.02 -9.09 2.31
C ILE A 96 1.97 -8.24 1.59
N ILE A 97 2.28 -6.97 1.27
CA ILE A 97 1.39 -6.10 0.50
C ILE A 97 1.07 -6.72 -0.85
N PHE A 98 2.09 -7.18 -1.59
CA PHE A 98 1.90 -7.82 -2.90
C PHE A 98 0.98 -9.05 -2.81
N ILE A 99 1.17 -9.90 -1.80
CA ILE A 99 0.34 -11.09 -1.59
C ILE A 99 -1.11 -10.70 -1.28
N ILE A 100 -1.32 -9.78 -0.34
CA ILE A 100 -2.68 -9.37 0.07
C ILE A 100 -3.41 -8.70 -1.11
N ASP A 101 -2.78 -7.74 -1.78
CA ASP A 101 -3.40 -7.00 -2.88
C ASP A 101 -3.67 -7.88 -4.10
N SER A 102 -2.75 -8.79 -4.43
CA SER A 102 -2.97 -9.75 -5.52
C SER A 102 -4.16 -10.66 -5.22
N LEU A 103 -4.31 -11.12 -3.97
CA LEU A 103 -5.43 -11.97 -3.56
C LEU A 103 -6.77 -11.20 -3.61
N ILE A 104 -6.78 -9.94 -3.20
CA ILE A 104 -7.95 -9.06 -3.31
C ILE A 104 -8.35 -8.87 -4.78
N VAL A 105 -7.40 -8.59 -5.68
CA VAL A 105 -7.70 -8.39 -7.11
C VAL A 105 -8.14 -9.68 -7.80
N ILE A 106 -7.52 -10.83 -7.48
CA ILE A 106 -7.93 -12.13 -8.02
C ILE A 106 -9.36 -12.47 -7.58
N ALA A 107 -9.70 -12.26 -6.30
CA ALA A 107 -11.06 -12.41 -5.81
C ALA A 107 -12.04 -11.48 -6.55
N GLY A 108 -11.63 -10.24 -6.80
CA GLY A 108 -12.39 -9.28 -7.60
C GLY A 108 -12.64 -9.77 -9.03
N ILE A 109 -11.63 -10.33 -9.71
CA ILE A 109 -11.77 -10.88 -11.06
C ILE A 109 -12.78 -12.02 -11.09
N ILE A 110 -12.75 -12.93 -10.11
CA ILE A 110 -13.66 -14.09 -10.05
C ILE A 110 -15.11 -13.63 -9.87
N ILE A 111 -15.34 -12.63 -9.02
CA ILE A 111 -16.68 -12.14 -8.67
C ILE A 111 -17.26 -11.24 -9.78
N LEU A 112 -16.48 -10.27 -10.26
CA LEU A 112 -16.92 -9.27 -11.24
C LEU A 112 -16.80 -9.74 -12.69
N LYS A 113 -15.96 -10.75 -12.96
CA LYS A 113 -15.62 -11.27 -14.30
C LYS A 113 -15.16 -10.19 -15.29
N ASP A 114 -14.59 -9.10 -14.78
CA ASP A 114 -14.08 -8.00 -15.59
C ASP A 114 -12.58 -8.15 -15.83
N LEU A 115 -12.20 -8.31 -17.11
CA LEU A 115 -10.81 -8.42 -17.54
C LEU A 115 -10.02 -7.12 -17.35
N LYS A 116 -10.67 -5.96 -17.17
CA LYS A 116 -9.99 -4.69 -16.90
C LYS A 116 -9.20 -4.72 -15.59
N LEU A 117 -9.57 -5.58 -14.64
CA LEU A 117 -8.84 -5.77 -13.39
C LEU A 117 -7.44 -6.37 -13.59
N MET A 118 -7.15 -6.94 -14.77
CA MET A 118 -5.80 -7.37 -15.14
C MET A 118 -4.81 -6.19 -15.12
N TYR A 119 -5.25 -4.96 -15.44
CA TYR A 119 -4.38 -3.78 -15.37
C TYR A 119 -4.00 -3.42 -13.93
N SER A 120 -4.85 -3.75 -12.96
CA SER A 120 -4.55 -3.58 -11.53
C SER A 120 -3.42 -4.52 -11.07
N LEU A 121 -3.37 -5.76 -11.60
CA LEU A 121 -2.26 -6.68 -11.29
C LEU A 121 -0.90 -6.13 -11.75
N ILE A 122 -0.86 -5.46 -12.90
CA ILE A 122 0.37 -4.80 -13.39
C ILE A 122 0.79 -3.71 -12.41
N THR A 123 -0.16 -2.86 -12.01
CA THR A 123 0.08 -1.77 -11.05
C THR A 123 0.62 -2.32 -9.72
N ILE A 124 -0.04 -3.32 -9.15
CA ILE A 124 0.34 -3.96 -7.88
C ILE A 124 1.71 -4.62 -7.99
N SER A 125 2.03 -5.25 -9.12
CA SER A 125 3.35 -5.85 -9.34
C SER A 125 4.46 -4.80 -9.34
N CYS A 126 4.23 -3.65 -10.00
CA CYS A 126 5.16 -2.51 -9.97
C CYS A 126 5.31 -1.93 -8.55
N VAL A 127 4.19 -1.72 -7.84
CA VAL A 127 4.19 -1.23 -6.45
C VAL A 127 4.97 -2.17 -5.55
N GLY A 128 4.63 -3.46 -5.55
CA GLY A 128 5.27 -4.49 -4.73
C GLY A 128 6.77 -4.57 -4.99
N PHE A 129 7.18 -4.58 -6.26
CA PHE A 129 8.60 -4.59 -6.62
C PHE A 129 9.36 -3.37 -6.08
N CYS A 130 8.82 -2.16 -6.27
CA CYS A 130 9.43 -0.92 -5.77
C CYS A 130 9.52 -0.90 -4.24
N VAL A 131 8.45 -1.29 -3.53
CA VAL A 131 8.41 -1.34 -2.06
C VAL A 131 9.43 -2.35 -1.52
N ILE A 132 9.51 -3.53 -2.14
CA ILE A 132 10.49 -4.57 -1.77
C ILE A 132 11.90 -4.02 -1.92
N LEU A 133 12.21 -3.41 -3.06
CA LEU A 133 13.54 -2.87 -3.36
C LEU A 133 13.96 -1.80 -2.34
N ILE A 134 13.06 -0.89 -1.97
CA ILE A 134 13.34 0.17 -1.00
C ILE A 134 13.54 -0.40 0.42
N ASN A 135 12.73 -1.40 0.81
CA ASN A 135 12.80 -1.97 2.15
C ASN A 135 13.86 -3.08 2.31
N SER A 136 14.37 -3.65 1.22
CA SER A 136 15.40 -4.70 1.23
C SER A 136 16.66 -4.27 2.00
N PHE A 137 17.04 -2.98 1.93
CA PHE A 137 18.22 -2.45 2.60
C PHE A 137 18.11 -2.37 4.14
N LYS A 138 16.90 -2.34 4.71
CA LYS A 138 16.71 -2.22 6.18
C LYS A 138 16.68 -3.57 6.88
N THR A 139 16.33 -4.66 6.19
CA THR A 139 16.36 -6.03 6.75
C THR A 139 17.75 -6.41 7.29
N ILE A 140 18.83 -5.83 6.75
CA ILE A 140 20.21 -6.08 7.20
C ILE A 140 20.50 -5.47 8.58
N ASN A 141 19.85 -4.35 8.95
CA ASN A 141 20.07 -3.68 10.24
C ASN A 141 19.11 -4.14 11.36
N PHE A 142 18.08 -4.92 11.04
CA PHE A 142 17.14 -5.46 12.04
C PHE A 142 17.64 -6.77 12.67
N LEU A 143 18.68 -7.38 12.11
CA LEU A 143 19.34 -8.60 12.63
C LEU A 143 20.54 -8.30 13.55
N ARG A 144 20.68 -7.05 14.02
CA ARG A 144 21.74 -6.62 14.93
C ARG A 144 21.17 -5.76 16.04
#